data_AF-A0A4U7D3X0-F1
#
_entry.id   AF-A0A4U7D3X0-F1
#
_cell.length_a   1.000
_cell.length_b   1.000
_cell.length_c   1.000
_cell.angle_alpha   90.00
_cell.angle_beta   90.00
_cell.angle_gamma   90.00
#
_symmetry.space_group_name_H-M   'P 1'
#
loop_
_entity.id
_entity.type
_entity.pdbx_description
1 polymer ?
#
loop_
_entity_poly.entity_id
_entity_poly.type
_entity_poly.pdbx_seq_one_letter_code
_entity_poly.pdbx_strand_id
1 'polypeptide(L)'
;MLLLVLADEETGGDIGAKYLVEHHPERFADVEYAIGEFGGFPLRIDGTEFYPIQVAEKRVCWLEATVTGRGGHASRPQCDGAMNTLGKLLTRLTEQRLPVHITPPARKFIEALAAEANSQRAEQLRGLLDPDRTDDILDELGPISERLDPMLHNTVSPTVVNGGGKVNVHPAEVDLRLDARLLPGVTPDAFLEEVWEVIGELEGVEFEVTRFDGGESASIDMGLFDLLSESLRTNHPAAIPVPFLLTGATDGRFFEQ
;
A
#
# COMPACT_ATOMS: atom_id res chain seq x y z
N MET A 1 26.26 9.46 -14.29
CA MET A 1 25.47 9.82 -13.10
C MET A 1 24.55 10.97 -13.50
N LEU A 2 23.24 10.72 -13.46
CA LEU A 2 22.20 11.71 -13.68
C LEU A 2 21.65 12.14 -12.31
N LEU A 3 21.43 13.43 -12.10
CA LEU A 3 20.76 13.95 -10.90
C LEU A 3 19.43 14.55 -11.33
N LEU A 4 18.34 14.10 -10.72
CA LEU A 4 16.99 14.61 -10.91
C LEU A 4 16.52 15.25 -9.62
N VAL A 5 15.98 16.46 -9.72
CA VAL A 5 15.34 17.17 -8.61
C VAL A 5 14.03 17.70 -9.15
N LEU A 6 12.93 17.15 -8.63
CA LEU A 6 11.58 17.37 -9.11
C LEU A 6 10.78 18.12 -8.04
N ALA A 7 9.75 18.84 -8.45
CA ALA A 7 9.08 19.82 -7.58
C ALA A 7 7.66 19.41 -7.15
N ASP A 8 7.16 18.28 -7.64
CA ASP A 8 5.74 17.92 -7.61
C ASP A 8 5.45 16.51 -7.06
N GLU A 9 6.44 15.83 -6.46
CA GLU A 9 6.31 14.51 -5.84
C GLU A 9 5.09 14.46 -4.90
N GLU A 10 5.01 15.43 -3.97
CA GLU A 10 3.95 15.58 -2.96
C GLU A 10 2.55 15.87 -3.56
N THR A 11 2.49 16.13 -4.87
CA THR A 11 1.25 16.36 -5.62
C THR A 11 0.98 15.29 -6.68
N GLY A 12 1.78 14.22 -6.70
CA GLY A 12 1.60 13.05 -7.55
C GLY A 12 2.65 12.88 -8.65
N GLY A 13 3.61 13.78 -8.83
CA GLY A 13 4.73 13.60 -9.77
C GLY A 13 4.37 13.66 -11.26
N ASP A 14 3.15 14.11 -11.60
CA ASP A 14 2.63 14.12 -12.98
C ASP A 14 3.36 15.11 -13.91
N ILE A 15 3.81 16.26 -13.39
CA ILE A 15 4.50 17.30 -14.17
C ILE A 15 6.03 17.22 -14.05
N GLY A 16 6.55 16.41 -13.14
CA GLY A 16 7.96 16.10 -12.96
C GLY A 16 8.32 14.72 -13.51
N ALA A 17 8.35 13.71 -12.63
CA ALA A 17 8.88 12.39 -12.93
C ALA A 17 8.15 11.73 -14.12
N LYS A 18 6.82 11.67 -14.05
CA LYS A 18 6.00 11.05 -15.10
C LYS A 18 6.17 11.75 -16.44
N TYR A 19 6.11 13.08 -16.46
CA TYR A 19 6.33 13.87 -17.67
C TYR A 19 7.69 13.56 -18.30
N LEU A 20 8.76 13.52 -17.50
CA LEU A 20 10.09 13.22 -18.00
C LEU A 20 10.20 11.82 -18.60
N VAL A 21 9.64 10.80 -17.93
CA VAL A 21 9.72 9.43 -18.44
C VAL A 21 8.88 9.27 -19.72
N GLU A 22 7.71 9.90 -19.81
CA GLU A 22 6.85 9.83 -21.00
C GLU A 22 7.39 10.63 -22.20
N HIS A 23 7.96 11.82 -21.97
CA HIS A 23 8.32 12.75 -23.05
C HIS A 23 9.82 12.79 -23.35
N HIS A 24 10.66 12.32 -22.42
CA HIS A 24 12.11 12.31 -22.53
C HIS A 24 12.74 10.95 -22.16
N PRO A 25 12.17 9.79 -22.58
CA PRO A 25 12.69 8.47 -22.22
C PRO A 25 14.14 8.26 -22.69
N GLU A 26 14.56 8.94 -23.76
CA GLU A 26 15.93 8.88 -24.26
C GLU A 26 16.99 9.35 -23.25
N ARG A 27 16.58 10.14 -22.25
CA ARG A 27 17.48 10.60 -21.18
C ARG A 27 17.82 9.51 -20.17
N PHE A 28 17.01 8.45 -20.12
CA PHE A 28 17.14 7.34 -19.18
C PHE A 28 17.63 6.05 -19.85
N ALA A 29 17.84 6.05 -21.17
CA ALA A 29 18.20 4.85 -21.94
C ALA A 29 19.49 4.15 -21.46
N ASP A 30 20.45 4.91 -20.91
CA ASP A 30 21.72 4.40 -20.37
C ASP A 30 21.72 4.31 -18.83
N VAL A 31 20.56 4.41 -18.18
CA VAL A 31 20.42 4.34 -16.71
C VAL A 31 19.95 2.95 -16.30
N GLU A 32 20.82 2.21 -15.60
CA GLU A 32 20.50 0.85 -15.09
C GLU A 32 19.88 0.88 -13.69
N TYR A 33 20.28 1.83 -12.84
CA TYR A 33 19.79 1.95 -11.47
C TYR A 33 19.44 3.39 -11.11
N ALA A 34 18.38 3.55 -10.32
CA ALA A 34 18.01 4.79 -9.67
C ALA A 34 18.11 4.63 -8.14
N ILE A 35 18.58 5.68 -7.46
CA ILE A 35 18.59 5.76 -6.00
C ILE A 35 17.65 6.89 -5.62
N GLY A 36 16.56 6.55 -4.93
CA GLY A 36 15.53 7.47 -4.48
C GLY A 36 15.78 8.05 -3.10
N GLU A 37 14.73 8.62 -2.52
CA GLU A 37 14.79 9.42 -1.28
C GLU A 37 14.56 8.65 0.01
N PHE A 38 13.91 7.47 -0.03
CA PHE A 38 13.51 6.74 1.17
C PHE A 38 14.47 5.58 1.49
N GLY A 39 14.53 5.23 2.79
CA GLY A 39 15.48 4.27 3.34
C GLY A 39 16.74 4.93 3.92
N GLY A 40 17.69 4.11 4.34
CA GLY A 40 18.98 4.55 4.90
C GLY A 40 18.92 5.17 6.30
N PHE A 41 17.73 5.33 6.89
CA PHE A 41 17.55 5.82 8.26
C PHE A 41 17.48 4.66 9.27
N PRO A 42 17.86 4.87 10.55
CA PRO A 42 17.75 3.85 11.58
C PRO A 42 16.27 3.59 11.94
N LEU A 43 15.84 2.36 11.78
CA LEU A 43 14.53 1.84 12.17
C LEU A 43 14.67 1.01 13.44
N ARG A 44 14.08 1.47 14.55
CA ARG A 44 14.12 0.75 15.83
C ARG A 44 12.90 -0.13 16.03
N ILE A 45 13.12 -1.43 16.21
CA ILE A 45 12.09 -2.45 16.46
C ILE A 45 12.56 -3.29 17.66
N ASP A 46 11.73 -3.37 18.70
CA ASP A 46 12.01 -4.14 19.93
C ASP A 46 13.39 -3.86 20.55
N GLY A 47 13.90 -2.62 20.40
CA GLY A 47 15.19 -2.17 20.91
C GLY A 47 16.38 -2.41 19.97
N THR A 48 16.18 -3.14 18.86
CA THR A 48 17.18 -3.40 17.83
C THR A 48 17.08 -2.38 16.70
N GLU A 49 18.22 -1.94 16.17
CA GLU A 49 18.29 -0.94 15.10
C GLU A 49 18.58 -1.60 13.76
N PHE A 50 17.63 -1.48 12.84
CA PHE A 50 17.69 -1.96 11.47
C PHE A 50 17.89 -0.78 10.52
N TYR A 51 18.50 -1.04 9.37
CA TYR A 51 18.79 -0.05 8.34
C TYR A 51 18.05 -0.45 7.05
N PRO A 52 16.78 -0.03 6.87
CA PRO A 52 16.02 -0.30 5.66
C PRO A 52 16.73 0.23 4.42
N ILE A 53 16.92 -0.62 3.42
CA ILE A 53 17.28 -0.26 2.05
C ILE A 53 16.02 -0.45 1.22
N GLN A 54 15.46 0.64 0.69
CA GLN A 54 14.28 0.55 -0.17
C GLN A 54 14.65 -0.24 -1.44
N VAL A 55 13.89 -1.30 -1.70
CA VAL A 55 14.02 -2.12 -2.90
C VAL A 55 12.72 -2.20 -3.70
N ALA A 56 11.62 -1.77 -3.09
CA ALA A 56 10.30 -1.69 -3.70
C ALA A 56 9.43 -0.68 -2.97
N GLU A 57 8.34 -0.27 -3.61
CA GLU A 57 7.28 0.54 -3.00
C GLU A 57 5.90 0.13 -3.51
N LYS A 58 4.85 0.41 -2.72
CA LYS A 58 3.47 0.16 -3.14
C LYS A 58 3.05 1.13 -4.24
N ARG A 59 2.08 0.72 -5.04
CA ARG A 59 1.49 1.53 -6.11
C ARG A 59 0.29 2.32 -5.62
N VAL A 60 0.16 3.52 -6.13
CA VAL A 60 -1.03 4.36 -5.90
C VAL A 60 -2.18 3.81 -6.73
N CYS A 61 -3.31 3.51 -6.09
CA CYS A 61 -4.56 3.18 -6.76
C CYS A 61 -5.70 3.95 -6.08
N TRP A 62 -6.19 5.01 -6.72
CA TRP A 62 -7.33 5.76 -6.18
C TRP A 62 -8.62 5.27 -6.79
N LEU A 63 -9.62 5.09 -5.94
CA LEU A 63 -10.93 4.60 -6.33
C LEU A 63 -12.00 5.62 -6.00
N GLU A 64 -13.02 5.68 -6.84
CA GLU A 64 -14.30 6.29 -6.53
C GLU A 64 -15.36 5.18 -6.50
N ALA A 65 -16.15 5.14 -5.44
CA ALA A 65 -17.26 4.23 -5.28
C ALA A 65 -18.57 5.02 -5.29
N THR A 66 -19.45 4.71 -6.23
CA THR A 66 -20.80 5.28 -6.28
C THR A 66 -21.75 4.32 -5.59
N VAL A 67 -22.41 4.80 -4.54
CA VAL A 67 -23.40 4.03 -3.76
C VAL A 67 -24.79 4.57 -4.05
N THR A 68 -25.59 3.79 -4.77
CA THR A 68 -26.96 4.15 -5.16
C THR A 68 -28.01 3.49 -4.28
N GLY A 69 -29.20 4.08 -4.25
CA GLY A 69 -30.34 3.54 -3.53
C GLY A 69 -31.58 4.41 -3.71
N ARG A 70 -32.67 4.02 -3.06
CA ARG A 70 -33.95 4.72 -3.22
C ARG A 70 -33.96 6.06 -2.47
N GLY A 71 -34.12 7.15 -3.21
CA GLY A 71 -34.37 8.48 -2.63
C GLY A 71 -35.79 8.62 -2.04
N GLY A 72 -36.00 9.60 -1.17
CA GLY A 72 -37.35 9.88 -0.66
C GLY A 72 -37.43 10.71 0.62
N HIS A 73 -38.64 10.97 1.11
CA HIS A 73 -38.85 11.73 2.34
C HIS A 73 -38.39 10.95 3.58
N ALA A 74 -37.59 11.56 4.44
CA ALA A 74 -36.95 10.88 5.58
C ALA A 74 -37.93 10.40 6.68
N SER A 75 -39.19 10.87 6.65
CA SER A 75 -40.24 10.33 7.54
C SER A 75 -40.65 8.90 7.20
N ARG A 76 -40.12 8.32 6.13
CA ARG A 76 -40.32 6.93 5.71
C ARG A 76 -38.95 6.24 5.74
N PRO A 77 -38.54 5.70 6.90
CA PRO A 77 -37.24 5.06 7.05
C PRO A 77 -37.01 3.99 5.99
N GLN A 78 -35.78 3.89 5.49
CA GLN A 78 -35.37 2.94 4.47
C GLN A 78 -34.24 2.07 5.01
N CYS A 79 -34.39 0.75 4.92
CA CYS A 79 -33.38 -0.22 5.35
C CYS A 79 -32.43 -0.62 4.21
N ASP A 80 -32.73 -0.19 2.99
CA ASP A 80 -32.13 -0.57 1.71
C ASP A 80 -31.67 0.65 0.89
N GLY A 81 -31.55 1.82 1.52
CA GLY A 81 -31.10 3.05 0.86
C GLY A 81 -29.57 3.21 0.84
N ALA A 82 -29.09 4.13 0.00
CA ALA A 82 -27.66 4.40 -0.22
C ALA A 82 -26.87 4.59 1.09
N MET A 83 -27.43 5.32 2.07
CA MET A 83 -26.77 5.54 3.37
C MET A 83 -26.54 4.25 4.17
N ASN A 84 -27.47 3.29 4.11
CA ASN A 84 -27.30 2.01 4.82
C ASN A 84 -26.27 1.13 4.11
N THR A 85 -26.29 1.10 2.78
CA THR A 85 -25.29 0.40 1.97
C THR A 85 -23.89 0.98 2.20
N LEU A 86 -23.76 2.31 2.21
CA LEU A 86 -22.51 2.99 2.55
C LEU A 86 -22.01 2.60 3.95
N GLY A 87 -22.90 2.58 4.95
CA GLY A 87 -22.55 2.15 6.30
C GLY A 87 -21.96 0.74 6.34
N LYS A 88 -22.59 -0.21 5.63
CA LYS A 88 -22.06 -1.57 5.47
C LYS A 88 -20.71 -1.60 4.76
N LEU A 89 -20.58 -0.85 3.67
CA LEU A 89 -19.35 -0.77 2.89
C LEU A 89 -18.19 -0.27 3.74
N LEU A 90 -18.37 0.85 4.46
CA LEU A 90 -17.36 1.42 5.34
C LEU A 90 -16.94 0.42 6.42
N THR A 91 -17.91 -0.17 7.14
CA THR A 91 -17.62 -1.17 8.18
C THR A 91 -16.82 -2.35 7.62
N ARG A 92 -17.26 -2.94 6.50
CA ARG A 92 -16.59 -4.11 5.92
C ARG A 92 -15.17 -3.81 5.43
N LEU A 93 -14.94 -2.61 4.88
CA LEU A 93 -13.61 -2.17 4.45
C LEU A 93 -12.65 -1.87 5.61
N THR A 94 -13.16 -1.39 6.74
CA THR A 94 -12.30 -0.96 7.87
C THR A 94 -12.08 -2.04 8.93
N GLU A 95 -12.92 -3.07 8.99
CA GLU A 95 -12.84 -4.13 10.00
C GLU A 95 -12.19 -5.43 9.49
N GLN A 96 -11.88 -5.52 8.20
CA GLN A 96 -11.29 -6.71 7.59
C GLN A 96 -10.01 -6.36 6.84
N ARG A 97 -9.02 -7.26 6.90
CA ARG A 97 -7.83 -7.20 6.04
C ARG A 97 -8.16 -7.80 4.68
N LEU A 98 -7.48 -7.29 3.65
CA LEU A 98 -7.46 -7.93 2.33
C LEU A 98 -6.56 -9.18 2.37
N PRO A 99 -6.57 -10.06 1.36
CA PRO A 99 -5.76 -11.27 1.34
C PRO A 99 -4.26 -11.01 1.52
N VAL A 100 -3.58 -11.94 2.21
CA VAL A 100 -2.15 -11.88 2.52
C VAL A 100 -1.29 -12.17 1.28
N HIS A 101 -0.28 -11.34 1.07
CA HIS A 101 0.70 -11.43 -0.01
C HIS A 101 2.13 -11.30 0.53
N ILE A 102 2.87 -12.41 0.53
CA ILE A 102 4.26 -12.42 1.05
C ILE A 102 5.24 -12.20 -0.09
N THR A 103 5.63 -10.95 -0.31
CA THR A 103 6.64 -10.58 -1.31
C THR A 103 8.06 -11.01 -0.88
N PRO A 104 9.00 -11.20 -1.82
CA PRO A 104 10.40 -11.48 -1.50
C PRO A 104 11.06 -10.49 -0.52
N PRO A 105 10.92 -9.15 -0.65
CA PRO A 105 11.47 -8.22 0.32
C PRO A 105 10.78 -8.32 1.69
N ALA A 106 9.45 -8.49 1.75
CA ALA A 106 8.74 -8.67 3.02
C ALA A 106 9.23 -9.92 3.76
N ARG A 107 9.42 -11.03 3.06
CA ARG A 107 9.99 -12.27 3.61
C ARG A 107 11.36 -12.03 4.24
N LYS A 108 12.29 -11.44 3.47
CA LYS A 108 13.65 -11.17 3.94
C LYS A 108 13.66 -10.18 5.12
N PHE A 109 12.79 -9.18 5.11
CA PHE A 109 12.64 -8.24 6.21
C PHE A 109 12.20 -8.95 7.49
N ILE A 110 11.12 -9.75 7.42
CA ILE A 110 10.60 -10.53 8.57
C ILE A 110 11.64 -11.53 9.08
N GLU A 111 12.36 -12.22 8.19
CA GLU A 111 13.44 -13.13 8.57
C GLU A 111 14.58 -12.41 9.31
N ALA A 112 14.94 -11.20 8.88
CA ALA A 112 15.95 -10.40 9.55
C ALA A 112 15.49 -9.93 10.94
N LEU A 113 14.24 -9.51 11.10
CA LEU A 113 13.67 -9.20 12.42
C LEU A 113 13.71 -10.44 13.34
N ALA A 114 13.32 -11.60 12.80
CA ALA A 114 13.30 -12.85 13.54
C ALA A 114 14.70 -13.37 13.91
N ALA A 115 15.74 -12.98 13.17
CA ALA A 115 17.13 -13.36 13.47
C ALA A 115 17.68 -12.64 14.72
N GLU A 116 17.22 -11.42 14.98
CA GLU A 116 17.64 -10.59 16.12
C GLU A 116 16.73 -10.72 17.34
N ALA A 117 15.58 -11.37 17.17
CA ALA A 117 14.60 -11.58 18.22
C ALA A 117 14.95 -12.78 19.12
N ASN A 118 14.40 -12.80 20.34
CA ASN A 118 14.42 -14.00 21.17
C ASN A 118 13.61 -15.15 20.52
N SER A 119 13.82 -16.40 20.95
CA SER A 119 13.25 -17.58 20.30
C SER A 119 11.72 -17.53 20.14
N GLN A 120 11.00 -17.07 21.16
CA GLN A 120 9.53 -16.97 21.12
C GLN A 120 9.08 -15.93 20.10
N ARG A 121 9.67 -14.74 20.14
CA ARG A 121 9.34 -13.64 19.22
C ARG A 121 9.75 -13.97 17.78
N ALA A 122 10.87 -14.68 17.60
CA ALA A 122 11.33 -15.14 16.30
C ALA A 122 10.37 -16.15 15.66
N GLU A 123 9.78 -17.06 16.46
CA GLU A 123 8.75 -17.99 15.99
C GLU A 123 7.47 -17.25 15.61
N GLN A 124 7.03 -16.29 16.42
CA GLN A 124 5.88 -15.44 16.14
C GLN A 124 6.07 -14.67 14.83
N LEU A 125 7.21 -13.99 14.65
CA LEU A 125 7.53 -13.23 13.43
C LEU A 125 7.58 -14.14 12.19
N ARG A 126 8.21 -15.31 12.26
CA ARG A 126 8.23 -16.26 11.13
C ARG A 126 6.84 -16.81 10.80
N GLY A 127 5.91 -16.82 11.75
CA GLY A 127 4.52 -17.17 11.49
C GLY A 127 3.81 -16.21 10.54
N LEU A 128 4.26 -14.96 10.40
CA LEU A 128 3.77 -14.03 9.37
C LEU A 128 4.11 -14.45 7.93
N LEU A 129 4.95 -15.48 7.77
CA LEU A 129 5.30 -16.05 6.46
C LEU A 129 4.39 -17.21 6.05
N ASP A 130 3.30 -17.38 6.79
CA ASP A 130 2.22 -18.33 6.55
C ASP A 130 0.89 -17.54 6.46
N PRO A 131 0.29 -17.40 5.25
CA PRO A 131 -0.93 -16.63 5.05
C PRO A 131 -2.05 -17.00 6.02
N ASP A 132 -2.22 -18.28 6.34
CA ASP A 132 -3.30 -18.78 7.21
C ASP A 132 -3.14 -18.33 8.68
N ARG A 133 -1.95 -17.85 9.06
CA ARG A 133 -1.62 -17.42 10.43
C ARG A 133 -1.33 -15.93 10.53
N THR A 134 -1.20 -15.24 9.40
CA THR A 134 -0.64 -13.89 9.35
C THR A 134 -1.49 -12.89 10.13
N ASP A 135 -2.80 -12.89 9.90
CA ASP A 135 -3.72 -11.91 10.52
C ASP A 135 -3.84 -12.10 12.03
N ASP A 136 -4.00 -13.34 12.49
CA ASP A 136 -4.03 -13.67 13.92
C ASP A 136 -2.75 -13.21 14.62
N ILE A 137 -1.60 -13.40 13.97
CA ILE A 137 -0.31 -12.95 14.52
C ILE A 137 -0.22 -11.42 14.51
N LEU A 138 -0.63 -10.75 13.43
CA LEU A 138 -0.64 -9.29 13.36
C LEU A 138 -1.48 -8.67 14.49
N ASP A 139 -2.60 -9.29 14.86
CA ASP A 139 -3.44 -8.84 15.98
C ASP A 139 -2.74 -8.97 17.35
N GLU A 140 -1.85 -9.95 17.50
CA GLU A 140 -1.07 -10.18 18.72
C GLU A 140 0.24 -9.36 18.79
N LEU A 141 0.73 -8.85 17.66
CA LEU A 141 2.05 -8.25 17.56
C LEU A 141 2.15 -6.85 18.22
N GLY A 142 1.01 -6.22 18.53
CA GLY A 142 0.97 -4.89 19.12
C GLY A 142 1.47 -3.81 18.14
N PRO A 143 2.13 -2.73 18.59
CA PRO A 143 2.46 -1.58 17.73
C PRO A 143 3.36 -1.87 16.51
N ILE A 144 4.08 -3.00 16.48
CA ILE A 144 4.87 -3.38 15.30
C ILE A 144 3.97 -3.79 14.13
N SER A 145 2.73 -4.25 14.39
CA SER A 145 1.81 -4.69 13.35
C SER A 145 1.48 -3.55 12.38
N GLU A 146 1.36 -2.31 12.87
CA GLU A 146 1.14 -1.11 12.04
C GLU A 146 2.21 -0.93 10.95
N ARG A 147 3.42 -1.47 11.15
CA ARG A 147 4.50 -1.42 10.16
C ARG A 147 4.52 -2.64 9.26
N LEU A 148 4.15 -3.81 9.76
CA LEU A 148 4.25 -5.08 9.05
C LEU A 148 3.01 -5.38 8.21
N ASP A 149 1.83 -5.05 8.72
CA ASP A 149 0.54 -5.30 8.09
C ASP A 149 0.49 -4.74 6.65
N PRO A 150 0.82 -3.45 6.39
CA PRO A 150 0.69 -2.92 5.04
C PRO A 150 1.78 -3.43 4.07
N MET A 151 2.82 -4.12 4.58
CA MET A 151 3.83 -4.81 3.74
C MET A 151 3.35 -6.19 3.28
N LEU A 152 2.35 -6.76 3.95
CA LEU A 152 1.78 -8.08 3.70
C LEU A 152 0.41 -8.02 3.03
N HIS A 153 -0.23 -6.84 2.97
CA HIS A 153 -1.55 -6.68 2.39
C HIS A 153 -1.59 -5.56 1.35
N ASN A 154 -2.45 -5.71 0.35
CA ASN A 154 -3.02 -4.54 -0.30
C ASN A 154 -3.85 -3.77 0.73
N THR A 155 -3.93 -2.46 0.64
CA THR A 155 -4.65 -1.63 1.64
C THR A 155 -5.60 -0.70 0.94
N VAL A 156 -6.76 -0.45 1.55
CA VAL A 156 -7.74 0.53 1.08
C VAL A 156 -8.31 1.30 2.25
N SER A 157 -8.34 2.62 2.11
CA SER A 157 -8.84 3.52 3.14
C SER A 157 -9.89 4.45 2.54
N PRO A 158 -11.14 4.45 3.06
CA PRO A 158 -12.12 5.47 2.69
C PRO A 158 -11.70 6.82 3.26
N THR A 159 -11.55 7.83 2.41
CA THR A 159 -10.99 9.14 2.80
C THR A 159 -11.96 10.31 2.62
N VAL A 160 -12.90 10.22 1.67
CA VAL A 160 -13.87 11.30 1.41
C VAL A 160 -15.26 10.72 1.16
N VAL A 161 -16.28 11.26 1.82
CA VAL A 161 -17.69 10.92 1.59
C VAL A 161 -18.45 12.18 1.17
N ASN A 162 -19.17 12.11 0.04
CA ASN A 162 -20.04 13.18 -0.44
C ASN A 162 -21.45 12.64 -0.70
N GLY A 163 -22.46 13.12 0.01
CA GLY A 163 -23.84 12.68 -0.20
C GLY A 163 -24.86 13.38 0.67
N GLY A 164 -26.11 13.41 0.19
CA GLY A 164 -27.22 14.10 0.86
C GLY A 164 -27.21 15.61 0.68
N GLY A 165 -28.42 16.20 0.65
CA GLY A 165 -28.57 17.66 0.50
C GLY A 165 -29.49 18.31 1.54
N LYS A 166 -30.40 17.55 2.16
CA LYS A 166 -31.32 18.02 3.20
C LYS A 166 -31.54 16.94 4.23
N VAL A 167 -31.63 17.32 5.51
CA VAL A 167 -31.84 16.39 6.63
C VAL A 167 -33.12 15.56 6.52
N ASN A 168 -34.15 16.06 5.82
CA ASN A 168 -35.44 15.39 5.67
C ASN A 168 -35.58 14.61 4.35
N VAL A 169 -34.48 14.35 3.64
CA VAL A 169 -34.46 13.62 2.36
C VAL A 169 -33.40 12.52 2.40
N HIS A 170 -33.80 11.29 2.10
CA HIS A 170 -32.88 10.20 1.81
C HIS A 170 -32.21 10.47 0.45
N PRO A 171 -30.86 10.50 0.38
CA PRO A 171 -30.16 10.60 -0.89
C PRO A 171 -30.40 9.36 -1.73
N ALA A 172 -30.44 9.55 -3.06
CA ALA A 172 -30.46 8.44 -4.01
C ALA A 172 -29.04 7.93 -4.33
N GLU A 173 -28.02 8.72 -4.02
CA GLU A 173 -26.63 8.46 -4.39
C GLU A 173 -25.69 9.08 -3.35
N VAL A 174 -24.57 8.41 -3.10
CA VAL A 174 -23.45 8.88 -2.27
C VAL A 174 -22.15 8.47 -2.95
N ASP A 175 -21.23 9.42 -3.09
CA ASP A 175 -19.89 9.19 -3.62
C ASP A 175 -18.90 8.97 -2.47
N LEU A 176 -18.06 7.96 -2.60
CA LEU A 176 -17.00 7.62 -1.66
C LEU A 176 -15.66 7.56 -2.40
N ARG A 177 -14.67 8.34 -1.97
CA ARG A 177 -13.31 8.24 -2.51
C ARG A 177 -12.43 7.45 -1.56
N LEU A 178 -11.62 6.57 -2.13
CA LEU A 178 -10.73 5.68 -1.40
C LEU A 178 -9.29 5.84 -1.89
N ASP A 179 -8.37 5.83 -0.94
CA ASP A 179 -6.94 5.69 -1.20
C ASP A 179 -6.58 4.22 -1.02
N ALA A 180 -6.29 3.53 -2.12
CA ALA A 180 -5.74 2.18 -2.09
C ALA A 180 -4.25 2.18 -2.44
N ARG A 181 -3.52 1.29 -1.77
CA ARG A 181 -2.11 1.02 -2.01
C ARG A 181 -1.93 -0.45 -2.34
N LEU A 182 -1.42 -0.71 -3.52
CA LEU A 182 -1.27 -2.05 -4.07
C LEU A 182 0.18 -2.50 -3.94
N LEU A 183 0.40 -3.76 -3.59
CA LEU A 183 1.73 -4.36 -3.64
C LEU A 183 2.23 -4.42 -5.09
N PRO A 184 3.57 -4.42 -5.31
CA PRO A 184 4.14 -4.55 -6.65
C PRO A 184 3.58 -5.77 -7.40
N GLY A 185 3.18 -5.57 -8.66
CA GLY A 185 2.64 -6.62 -9.53
C GLY A 185 1.13 -6.87 -9.40
N VAL A 186 0.43 -6.21 -8.48
CA VAL A 186 -1.03 -6.30 -8.37
C VAL A 186 -1.69 -5.29 -9.32
N THR A 187 -2.60 -5.76 -10.17
CA THR A 187 -3.39 -4.89 -11.05
C THR A 187 -4.63 -4.34 -10.33
N PRO A 188 -5.21 -3.21 -10.79
CA PRO A 188 -6.46 -2.69 -10.22
C PRO A 188 -7.61 -3.70 -10.28
N ASP A 189 -7.71 -4.49 -11.36
CA ASP A 189 -8.76 -5.50 -11.50
C ASP A 189 -8.62 -6.61 -10.45
N ALA A 190 -7.42 -7.19 -10.30
CA ALA A 190 -7.16 -8.21 -9.28
C ALA A 190 -7.38 -7.66 -7.87
N PHE A 191 -6.99 -6.41 -7.64
CA PHE A 191 -7.25 -5.73 -6.38
C PHE A 191 -8.76 -5.57 -6.10
N LEU A 192 -9.56 -5.18 -7.09
CA LEU A 192 -11.01 -5.06 -6.95
C LEU A 192 -11.68 -6.42 -6.70
N GLU A 193 -11.17 -7.50 -7.30
CA GLU A 193 -11.60 -8.87 -6.98
C GLU A 193 -11.42 -9.17 -5.48
N GLU A 194 -10.24 -8.90 -4.92
CA GLU A 194 -9.97 -9.07 -3.48
C GLU A 194 -10.88 -8.20 -2.61
N VAL A 195 -11.11 -6.94 -3.01
CA VAL A 195 -12.04 -6.06 -2.30
C VAL A 195 -13.43 -6.68 -2.26
N TRP A 196 -13.93 -7.17 -3.40
CA TRP A 196 -15.24 -7.82 -3.49
C TRP A 196 -15.34 -9.12 -2.70
N GLU A 197 -14.27 -9.91 -2.63
CA GLU A 197 -14.22 -11.11 -1.78
C GLU A 197 -14.42 -10.77 -0.30
N VAL A 198 -13.80 -9.68 0.18
CA VAL A 198 -13.85 -9.25 1.58
C VAL A 198 -15.14 -8.52 1.93
N ILE A 199 -15.57 -7.58 1.08
CA ILE A 199 -16.79 -6.82 1.36
C ILE A 199 -18.05 -7.60 0.98
N GLY A 200 -17.96 -8.65 0.17
CA GLY A 200 -19.10 -9.36 -0.40
C GLY A 200 -19.98 -8.49 -1.30
N GLU A 201 -20.91 -9.11 -2.02
CA GLU A 201 -21.80 -8.36 -2.90
C GLU A 201 -22.66 -7.35 -2.12
N LEU A 202 -22.66 -6.11 -2.60
CA LEU A 202 -23.48 -5.01 -2.10
C LEU A 202 -24.23 -4.41 -3.29
N GLU A 203 -25.55 -4.56 -3.29
CA GLU A 203 -26.40 -3.99 -4.34
C GLU A 203 -26.27 -2.46 -4.37
N GLY A 204 -26.11 -1.91 -5.59
CA GLY A 204 -26.01 -0.48 -5.83
C GLY A 204 -24.63 0.12 -5.55
N VAL A 205 -23.58 -0.68 -5.37
CA VAL A 205 -22.19 -0.20 -5.25
C VAL A 205 -21.44 -0.48 -6.55
N GLU A 206 -20.85 0.55 -7.13
CA GLU A 206 -19.97 0.47 -8.29
C GLU A 206 -18.63 1.12 -7.96
N PHE A 207 -17.52 0.51 -8.37
CA PHE A 207 -16.18 1.08 -8.22
C PHE A 207 -15.61 1.51 -9.58
N GLU A 208 -14.94 2.66 -9.59
CA GLU A 208 -14.17 3.17 -10.70
C GLU A 208 -12.74 3.46 -10.24
N VAL A 209 -11.75 3.04 -11.04
CA VAL A 209 -10.34 3.39 -10.83
C VAL A 209 -10.09 4.78 -11.41
N THR A 210 -9.82 5.76 -10.55
CA THR A 210 -9.59 7.15 -10.95
C THR A 210 -8.12 7.50 -11.13
N ARG A 211 -7.21 6.73 -10.52
CA ARG A 211 -5.76 6.83 -10.70
C ARG A 211 -5.11 5.48 -10.45
N PHE A 212 -4.15 5.11 -11.29
CA PHE A 212 -3.26 3.99 -11.04
C PHE A 212 -1.85 4.33 -11.52
N ASP A 213 -0.89 4.31 -10.60
CA ASP A 213 0.53 4.56 -10.88
C ASP A 213 1.34 3.28 -10.66
N GLY A 214 1.10 2.25 -11.49
CA GLY A 214 1.84 0.99 -11.44
C GLY A 214 2.46 0.63 -12.79
N GLY A 215 3.67 0.06 -12.75
CA GLY A 215 4.31 -0.56 -13.90
C GLY A 215 3.82 -1.99 -14.17
N GLU A 216 4.08 -2.51 -15.37
CA GLU A 216 3.70 -3.87 -15.77
C GLU A 216 4.51 -4.96 -15.05
N SER A 217 5.66 -4.60 -14.47
CA SER A 217 6.57 -5.55 -13.85
C SER A 217 6.19 -5.89 -12.41
N ALA A 218 5.97 -7.18 -12.16
CA ALA A 218 5.89 -7.76 -10.82
C ALA A 218 7.27 -8.08 -10.22
N SER A 219 8.36 -7.97 -10.98
CA SER A 219 9.69 -8.35 -10.50
C SER A 219 10.32 -7.24 -9.68
N ILE A 220 10.65 -7.55 -8.43
CA ILE A 220 11.39 -6.65 -7.53
C ILE A 220 12.88 -6.95 -7.68
N ASP A 221 13.65 -6.01 -8.22
CA ASP A 221 15.10 -6.11 -8.32
C ASP A 221 15.76 -5.75 -6.99
N MET A 222 16.66 -6.61 -6.52
CA MET A 222 17.47 -6.40 -5.32
C MET A 222 18.97 -6.41 -5.62
N GLY A 223 19.38 -6.21 -6.89
CA GLY A 223 20.76 -6.33 -7.34
C GLY A 223 21.76 -5.42 -6.62
N LEU A 224 21.33 -4.23 -6.21
CA LEU A 224 22.17 -3.31 -5.41
C LEU A 224 22.12 -3.56 -3.89
N PHE A 225 21.23 -4.43 -3.41
CA PHE A 225 21.00 -4.60 -1.97
C PHE A 225 22.28 -5.04 -1.23
N ASP A 226 23.00 -6.03 -1.79
CA ASP A 226 24.22 -6.55 -1.15
C ASP A 226 25.35 -5.50 -1.15
N LEU A 227 25.51 -4.76 -2.25
CA LEU A 227 26.50 -3.68 -2.37
C LEU A 227 26.21 -2.55 -1.36
N LEU A 228 24.96 -2.11 -1.28
CA LEU A 228 24.55 -1.07 -0.32
C LEU A 228 24.69 -1.57 1.13
N SER A 229 24.38 -2.84 1.38
CA SER A 229 24.56 -3.49 2.68
C SER A 229 26.02 -3.52 3.11
N GLU A 230 26.95 -3.84 2.19
CA GLU A 230 28.39 -3.82 2.47
C GLU A 230 28.89 -2.40 2.74
N SER A 231 28.43 -1.43 1.95
CA SER A 231 28.75 -0.01 2.16
C SER A 231 28.31 0.50 3.54
N LEU A 232 27.09 0.13 3.97
CA LEU A 232 26.58 0.44 5.30
C LEU A 232 27.45 -0.19 6.40
N ARG A 233 27.76 -1.49 6.29
CA ARG A 233 28.59 -2.19 7.29
C ARG A 233 30.03 -1.69 7.35
N THR A 234 30.57 -1.17 6.25
CA THR A 234 31.89 -0.54 6.23
C THR A 234 31.93 0.72 7.10
N ASN A 235 30.87 1.52 7.07
CA ASN A 235 30.78 2.78 7.82
C ASN A 235 30.19 2.59 9.23
N HIS A 236 29.35 1.58 9.42
CA HIS A 236 28.72 1.21 10.68
C HIS A 236 28.71 -0.32 10.83
N PRO A 237 29.77 -0.93 11.39
CA PRO A 237 29.93 -2.40 11.45
C PRO A 237 28.81 -3.17 12.13
N ALA A 238 28.06 -2.53 13.04
CA ALA A 238 26.90 -3.11 13.71
C ALA A 238 25.57 -2.90 12.96
N ALA A 239 25.60 -2.29 11.76
CA ALA A 239 24.38 -2.05 10.97
C ALA A 239 23.76 -3.37 10.53
N ILE A 240 22.43 -3.45 10.69
CA ILE A 240 21.62 -4.58 10.22
C ILE A 240 20.81 -4.10 9.02
N PRO A 241 21.38 -4.14 7.79
CA PRO A 241 20.66 -3.76 6.59
C PRO A 241 19.54 -4.76 6.31
N VAL A 242 18.37 -4.24 5.95
CA VAL A 242 17.17 -5.04 5.65
C VAL A 242 16.51 -4.53 4.38
N PRO A 243 16.05 -5.41 3.48
CA PRO A 243 15.33 -4.96 2.30
C PRO A 243 13.97 -4.39 2.74
N PHE A 244 13.60 -3.26 2.19
CA PHE A 244 12.41 -2.53 2.62
C PHE A 244 11.47 -2.31 1.44
N LEU A 245 10.22 -2.75 1.64
CA LEU A 245 9.10 -2.41 0.78
C LEU A 245 8.39 -1.21 1.42
N LEU A 246 8.51 -0.05 0.79
CA LEU A 246 7.84 1.16 1.26
C LEU A 246 6.32 1.02 1.05
N THR A 247 5.55 1.28 2.11
CA THR A 247 4.09 1.15 2.09
C THR A 247 3.39 2.37 1.46
N GLY A 248 4.11 3.49 1.35
CA GLY A 248 3.74 4.62 0.50
C GLY A 248 4.26 4.47 -0.93
N ALA A 249 4.41 5.59 -1.63
CA ALA A 249 4.97 5.66 -2.97
C ALA A 249 5.79 6.95 -3.10
N THR A 250 6.85 6.92 -3.92
CA THR A 250 7.71 8.07 -4.26
C THR A 250 7.70 8.27 -5.76
N ASP A 251 8.38 9.28 -6.28
CA ASP A 251 8.59 9.43 -7.74
C ASP A 251 9.30 8.22 -8.37
N GLY A 252 9.97 7.38 -7.57
CA GLY A 252 10.60 6.13 -8.00
C GLY A 252 9.68 5.25 -8.86
N ARG A 253 8.39 5.16 -8.52
CA ARG A 253 7.37 4.38 -9.25
C ARG A 253 7.30 4.67 -10.75
N PHE A 254 7.63 5.89 -11.19
CA PHE A 254 7.53 6.25 -12.60
C PHE A 254 8.73 5.78 -13.42
N PHE A 255 9.86 5.49 -12.77
CA PHE A 255 11.09 5.04 -13.41
C PHE A 255 11.18 3.51 -13.53
N GLU A 256 10.22 2.78 -12.93
CA GLU A 256 10.12 1.32 -12.98
C GLU A 256 9.25 0.87 -14.18
N GLN A 257 9.68 1.21 -15.40
CA GLN A 257 9.03 0.78 -16.67
C GLN A 257 9.64 -0.50 -17.22
#